data_AF-A0A6B2V7Y5-F1
#
_entry.id   AF-A0A6B2V7Y5-F1
#
_cell.length_a   1.000
_cell.length_b   1.000
_cell.length_c   1.000
_cell.angle_alpha   90.00
_cell.angle_beta   90.00
_cell.angle_gamma   90.00
#
_symmetry.space_group_name_H-M   'P 1'
#
loop_
_entity.id
_entity.type
_entity.pdbx_description
1 polymer ?
#
loop_
_entity_poly.entity_id
_entity_poly.type
_entity_poly.pdbx_seq_one_letter_code
_entity_poly.pdbx_strand_id
1 'polypeptide(L)'
;EAAKAAAPAPAAAAAAPAAKKAPALEASPLRGQTVKMPRIRKVIGDNMVKALHEQAQLSSVVEVDVTRLMRLRAAAKDSFAAREGVKLSPMPFFVKAAAQALKAHPVINAKINEAEGTITYFDSENVGIAVDSEKGLMTPVIKHAGDLNIAGIAKATAELAGKVRANKITPDELSGATFTISNTGSRGALFDTIIVPPGQVAILGIGATVKRPAVIETEEGTVIGVRDMTYLTLSYDHRLVDGADAARYLTAVKAILEAGEFEVELGL
;
A
#
# COMPACT_ATOMS: atom_id res chain seq x y z
N GLU A 1 -37.08 -32.07 -65.54
CA GLU A 1 -37.72 -31.53 -64.33
C GLU A 1 -36.77 -31.69 -63.16
N ALA A 2 -36.73 -30.72 -62.27
CA ALA A 2 -35.52 -30.25 -61.58
C ALA A 2 -34.95 -31.15 -60.48
N ALA A 3 -33.62 -31.23 -60.43
CA ALA A 3 -32.84 -31.80 -59.32
C ALA A 3 -33.00 -30.92 -58.06
N LYS A 4 -33.54 -31.52 -57.00
CA LYS A 4 -33.84 -30.85 -55.72
C LYS A 4 -32.54 -30.71 -54.90
N ALA A 5 -32.06 -29.48 -54.77
CA ALA A 5 -30.90 -29.13 -53.96
C ALA A 5 -31.14 -29.41 -52.47
N ALA A 6 -30.16 -30.04 -51.81
CA ALA A 6 -30.16 -30.29 -50.38
C ALA A 6 -29.80 -29.01 -49.61
N ALA A 7 -30.60 -28.67 -48.60
CA ALA A 7 -30.40 -27.52 -47.74
C ALA A 7 -29.22 -27.73 -46.76
N PRO A 8 -28.43 -26.68 -46.44
CA PRO A 8 -27.27 -26.81 -45.57
C PRO A 8 -27.70 -26.97 -44.10
N ALA A 9 -26.96 -27.80 -43.37
CA ALA A 9 -27.18 -28.08 -41.95
C ALA A 9 -26.85 -26.85 -41.07
N PRO A 10 -27.57 -26.64 -39.95
CA PRO A 10 -27.32 -25.50 -39.06
C PRO A 10 -25.94 -25.61 -38.41
N ALA A 11 -25.17 -24.52 -38.47
CA ALA A 11 -23.90 -24.39 -37.77
C ALA A 11 -24.11 -24.52 -36.25
N ALA A 12 -23.31 -25.38 -35.61
CA ALA A 12 -23.34 -25.58 -34.18
C ALA A 12 -23.04 -24.27 -33.44
N ALA A 13 -23.98 -23.83 -32.61
CA ALA A 13 -23.83 -22.66 -31.76
C ALA A 13 -22.65 -22.89 -30.78
N ALA A 14 -21.69 -21.97 -30.81
CA ALA A 14 -20.56 -21.95 -29.88
C ALA A 14 -21.09 -21.89 -28.43
N ALA A 15 -20.63 -22.82 -27.60
CA ALA A 15 -21.01 -22.90 -26.19
C ALA A 15 -20.60 -21.62 -25.46
N ALA A 16 -21.58 -20.98 -24.81
CA ALA A 16 -21.33 -19.80 -23.96
C ALA A 16 -20.39 -20.16 -22.80
N PRO A 17 -19.48 -19.25 -22.38
CA PRO A 17 -18.59 -19.49 -21.26
C PRO A 17 -19.39 -19.78 -19.99
N ALA A 18 -19.08 -20.90 -19.33
CA ALA A 18 -19.72 -21.26 -18.06
C ALA A 18 -19.49 -20.16 -17.01
N ALA A 19 -20.58 -19.63 -16.44
CA ALA A 19 -20.52 -18.64 -15.38
C ALA A 19 -19.73 -19.19 -14.18
N LYS A 20 -18.71 -18.46 -13.72
CA LYS A 20 -17.96 -18.80 -12.51
C LYS A 20 -18.94 -18.81 -11.33
N LYS A 21 -19.13 -19.98 -10.69
CA LYS A 21 -19.92 -20.09 -9.46
C LYS A 21 -19.33 -19.18 -8.39
N ALA A 22 -20.18 -18.46 -7.68
CA ALA A 22 -19.77 -17.68 -6.51
C ALA A 22 -19.13 -18.59 -5.44
N PRO A 23 -18.12 -18.13 -4.70
CA PRO A 23 -17.52 -18.91 -3.63
C PRO A 23 -18.57 -19.20 -2.55
N ALA A 24 -18.67 -20.47 -2.15
CA ALA A 24 -19.47 -20.87 -0.99
C ALA A 24 -18.74 -20.41 0.28
N LEU A 25 -19.40 -19.57 1.09
CA LEU A 25 -18.86 -19.09 2.37
C LEU A 25 -19.52 -19.87 3.50
N GLU A 26 -18.71 -20.46 4.38
CA GLU A 26 -19.21 -21.13 5.59
C GLU A 26 -19.56 -20.11 6.68
N ALA A 27 -20.60 -20.42 7.46
CA ALA A 27 -20.97 -19.59 8.59
C ALA A 27 -19.89 -19.66 9.68
N SER A 28 -19.35 -18.52 10.07
CA SER A 28 -18.37 -18.44 11.16
C SER A 28 -18.98 -18.96 12.48
N PRO A 29 -18.22 -19.74 13.27
CA PRO A 29 -18.67 -20.21 14.58
C PRO A 29 -18.91 -19.07 15.57
N LEU A 30 -18.39 -17.86 15.30
CA LEU A 30 -18.59 -16.68 16.14
C LEU A 30 -20.01 -16.10 16.05
N ARG A 31 -20.83 -16.51 15.06
CA ARG A 31 -22.19 -15.96 14.91
C ARG A 31 -23.03 -16.26 16.15
N GLY A 32 -23.62 -15.22 16.74
CA GLY A 32 -24.49 -15.33 17.93
C GLY A 32 -23.75 -15.49 19.26
N GLN A 33 -22.42 -15.41 19.28
CA GLN A 33 -21.64 -15.49 20.53
C GLN A 33 -21.29 -14.10 21.07
N THR A 34 -21.33 -13.98 22.40
CA THR A 34 -20.72 -12.86 23.13
C THR A 34 -19.39 -13.32 23.70
N VAL A 35 -18.30 -12.72 23.24
CA VAL A 35 -16.94 -13.06 23.69
C VAL A 35 -16.31 -11.89 24.43
N LYS A 36 -15.50 -12.18 25.44
CA LYS A 36 -14.75 -11.15 26.17
C LYS A 36 -13.71 -10.52 25.23
N MET A 37 -13.69 -9.19 25.15
CA MET A 37 -12.70 -8.48 24.34
C MET A 37 -11.28 -8.78 24.84
N PRO A 38 -10.36 -9.26 23.97
CA PRO A 38 -8.96 -9.44 24.34
C PRO A 38 -8.33 -8.10 24.75
N ARG A 39 -7.43 -8.12 25.74
CA ARG A 39 -6.75 -6.91 26.24
C ARG A 39 -6.09 -6.10 25.11
N ILE A 40 -5.45 -6.78 24.16
CA ILE A 40 -4.81 -6.13 23.01
C ILE A 40 -5.82 -5.36 22.15
N ARG A 41 -7.01 -5.91 21.92
CA ARG A 41 -8.09 -5.25 21.15
C ARG A 41 -8.63 -4.02 21.88
N LYS A 42 -8.75 -4.10 23.21
CA LYS A 42 -9.12 -2.95 24.04
C LYS A 42 -8.12 -1.80 23.87
N VAL A 43 -6.83 -2.09 24.06
CA VAL A 43 -5.75 -1.08 23.97
C VAL A 43 -5.69 -0.44 22.58
N ILE A 44 -5.81 -1.24 21.52
CA ILE A 44 -5.87 -0.73 20.15
C ILE A 44 -7.08 0.21 19.99
N GLY A 45 -8.26 -0.23 20.42
CA GLY A 45 -9.49 0.59 20.35
C GLY A 45 -9.35 1.92 21.07
N ASP A 46 -8.89 1.90 22.32
CA ASP A 46 -8.70 3.11 23.14
C ASP A 46 -7.71 4.08 22.46
N ASN A 47 -6.60 3.56 21.89
CA ASN A 47 -5.62 4.38 21.17
C ASN A 47 -6.18 4.99 19.87
N MET A 48 -6.99 4.26 19.11
CA MET A 48 -7.58 4.77 17.86
C MET A 48 -8.65 5.83 18.13
N VAL A 49 -9.48 5.63 19.16
CA VAL A 49 -10.47 6.63 19.56
C VAL A 49 -9.76 7.89 20.08
N LYS A 50 -8.68 7.74 20.84
CA LYS A 50 -7.85 8.86 21.29
C LYS A 50 -7.30 9.67 20.09
N ALA A 51 -6.72 8.99 19.09
CA ALA A 51 -6.21 9.64 17.88
C ALA A 51 -7.28 10.48 17.16
N LEU A 52 -8.52 9.96 17.05
CA LEU A 52 -9.64 10.67 16.42
C LEU A 52 -10.09 11.92 17.19
N HIS A 53 -9.96 11.92 18.52
CA HIS A 53 -10.34 13.09 19.33
C HIS A 53 -9.23 14.15 19.36
N GLU A 54 -7.97 13.73 19.29
CA GLU A 54 -6.82 14.64 19.40
C GLU A 54 -6.44 15.26 18.05
N GLN A 55 -6.61 14.54 16.94
CA GLN A 55 -6.12 14.95 15.62
C GLN A 55 -7.25 15.43 14.71
N ALA A 56 -7.02 16.52 13.98
CA ALA A 56 -7.97 17.01 12.97
C ALA A 56 -7.76 16.25 11.65
N GLN A 57 -8.22 15.00 11.58
CA GLN A 57 -7.86 14.11 10.47
C GLN A 57 -8.64 14.41 9.18
N LEU A 58 -7.90 14.51 8.07
CA LEU A 58 -8.44 14.51 6.71
C LEU A 58 -7.71 13.48 5.85
N SER A 59 -8.22 13.21 4.64
CA SER A 59 -7.58 12.31 3.69
C SER A 59 -7.58 12.90 2.28
N SER A 60 -6.43 12.84 1.62
CA SER A 60 -6.25 13.17 0.20
C SER A 60 -5.92 11.91 -0.60
N VAL A 61 -6.41 11.81 -1.83
CA VAL A 61 -6.25 10.61 -2.67
C VAL A 61 -5.73 11.01 -4.06
N VAL A 62 -4.78 10.24 -4.59
CA VAL A 62 -4.31 10.35 -5.97
C VAL A 62 -4.29 8.98 -6.66
N GLU A 63 -4.46 8.99 -7.97
CA GLU A 63 -4.23 7.82 -8.83
C GLU A 63 -2.77 7.81 -9.30
N VAL A 64 -2.17 6.62 -9.39
CA VAL A 64 -0.77 6.41 -9.80
C VAL A 64 -0.70 5.29 -10.83
N ASP A 65 -0.08 5.56 -11.99
CA ASP A 65 0.23 4.53 -12.99
C ASP A 65 1.53 3.81 -12.63
N VAL A 66 1.41 2.61 -12.06
CA VAL A 66 2.57 1.78 -11.71
C VAL A 66 2.92 0.76 -12.81
N THR A 67 2.45 0.95 -14.04
CA THR A 67 2.71 0.02 -15.16
C THR A 67 4.20 -0.19 -15.42
N ARG A 68 4.99 0.91 -15.47
CA ARG A 68 6.45 0.81 -15.68
C ARG A 68 7.12 0.07 -14.53
N LEU A 69 6.80 0.45 -13.30
CA LEU A 69 7.29 -0.21 -12.09
C LEU A 69 6.98 -1.72 -12.07
N MET A 70 5.75 -2.09 -12.40
CA MET A 70 5.31 -3.49 -12.38
C MET A 70 6.00 -4.32 -13.47
N ARG A 71 6.25 -3.74 -14.65
CA ARG A 71 7.06 -4.39 -15.71
C ARG A 71 8.50 -4.57 -15.27
N LEU A 72 9.12 -3.52 -14.72
CA LEU A 72 10.49 -3.56 -14.21
C LEU A 72 10.64 -4.65 -13.14
N ARG A 73 9.74 -4.67 -12.15
CA ARG A 73 9.69 -5.71 -11.12
C ARG A 73 9.55 -7.11 -11.72
N ALA A 74 8.69 -7.28 -12.73
CA ALA A 74 8.48 -8.58 -13.36
C ALA A 74 9.75 -9.10 -14.04
N ALA A 75 10.56 -8.21 -14.62
CA ALA A 75 11.85 -8.55 -15.23
C ALA A 75 12.94 -8.86 -14.17
N ALA A 76 12.95 -8.15 -13.03
CA ALA A 76 14.01 -8.27 -12.03
C ALA A 76 13.76 -9.32 -10.93
N LYS A 77 12.51 -9.72 -10.67
CA LYS A 77 12.14 -10.44 -9.44
C LYS A 77 12.91 -11.74 -9.20
N ASP A 78 13.25 -12.48 -10.24
CA ASP A 78 13.83 -13.82 -10.13
C ASP A 78 15.35 -13.72 -9.89
N SER A 79 16.04 -12.85 -10.62
CA SER A 79 17.46 -12.54 -10.39
C SER A 79 17.67 -11.87 -9.03
N PHE A 80 16.78 -10.96 -8.65
CA PHE A 80 16.79 -10.34 -7.32
C PHE A 80 16.63 -11.37 -6.21
N ALA A 81 15.69 -12.31 -6.33
CA ALA A 81 15.49 -13.35 -5.33
C ALA A 81 16.72 -14.27 -5.21
N ALA A 82 17.35 -14.62 -6.33
CA ALA A 82 18.58 -15.41 -6.34
C ALA A 82 19.76 -14.69 -5.66
N ARG A 83 19.89 -13.37 -5.87
CA ARG A 83 20.98 -12.55 -5.30
C ARG A 83 20.76 -12.21 -3.83
N GLU A 84 19.53 -11.80 -3.46
CA GLU A 84 19.24 -11.22 -2.15
C GLU A 84 18.64 -12.21 -1.15
N GLY A 85 18.21 -13.39 -1.59
CA GLY A 85 17.57 -14.41 -0.75
C GLY A 85 16.15 -14.04 -0.28
N VAL A 86 15.58 -12.94 -0.78
CA VAL A 86 14.21 -12.49 -0.48
C VAL A 86 13.45 -12.15 -1.75
N LYS A 87 12.12 -12.37 -1.74
CA LYS A 87 11.27 -12.07 -2.90
C LYS A 87 11.14 -10.55 -3.10
N LEU A 88 11.26 -10.11 -4.35
CA LEU A 88 10.95 -8.75 -4.74
C LEU A 88 9.42 -8.54 -4.78
N SER A 89 8.84 -8.11 -3.66
CA SER A 89 7.44 -7.65 -3.63
C SER A 89 7.31 -6.21 -4.16
N PRO A 90 6.11 -5.69 -4.43
CA PRO A 90 5.94 -4.27 -4.77
C PRO A 90 6.25 -3.32 -3.60
N MET A 91 6.06 -3.77 -2.35
CA MET A 91 6.12 -2.91 -1.15
C MET A 91 7.42 -2.08 -1.02
N PRO A 92 8.63 -2.63 -1.25
CA PRO A 92 9.87 -1.86 -1.12
C PRO A 92 9.95 -0.62 -2.00
N PHE A 93 9.34 -0.65 -3.19
CA PHE A 93 9.31 0.51 -4.08
C PHE A 93 8.44 1.64 -3.51
N PHE A 94 7.30 1.32 -2.92
CA PHE A 94 6.44 2.29 -2.26
C PHE A 94 7.10 2.88 -1.01
N VAL A 95 7.74 2.04 -0.20
CA VAL A 95 8.49 2.51 0.98
C VAL A 95 9.64 3.43 0.55
N LYS A 96 10.39 3.06 -0.48
CA LYS A 96 11.50 3.86 -1.01
C LYS A 96 11.02 5.21 -1.53
N ALA A 97 9.97 5.23 -2.34
CA ALA A 97 9.39 6.46 -2.88
C ALA A 97 8.82 7.36 -1.77
N ALA A 98 8.11 6.79 -0.80
CA ALA A 98 7.60 7.51 0.35
C ALA A 98 8.73 8.13 1.19
N ALA A 99 9.72 7.32 1.58
CA ALA A 99 10.84 7.78 2.40
C ALA A 99 11.68 8.85 1.68
N GLN A 100 11.90 8.72 0.37
CA GLN A 100 12.58 9.74 -0.41
C GLN A 100 11.78 11.06 -0.45
N ALA A 101 10.46 10.99 -0.62
CA ALA A 101 9.60 12.18 -0.60
C ALA A 101 9.56 12.85 0.79
N LEU A 102 9.58 12.06 1.89
CA LEU A 102 9.58 12.62 3.25
C LEU A 102 10.77 13.56 3.50
N LYS A 103 11.96 13.25 2.95
CA LYS A 103 13.15 14.12 3.03
C LYS A 103 12.91 15.52 2.44
N ALA A 104 12.08 15.63 1.40
CA ALA A 104 11.72 16.91 0.78
C ALA A 104 10.49 17.57 1.42
N HIS A 105 9.71 16.81 2.22
CA HIS A 105 8.45 17.24 2.81
C HIS A 105 8.44 16.99 4.34
N PRO A 106 9.31 17.69 5.11
CA PRO A 106 9.49 17.41 6.54
C PRO A 106 8.21 17.61 7.36
N VAL A 107 7.27 18.46 6.91
CA VAL A 107 5.96 18.65 7.57
C VAL A 107 5.13 17.36 7.65
N ILE A 108 5.35 16.43 6.72
CA ILE A 108 4.71 15.10 6.72
C ILE A 108 5.42 14.14 7.68
N ASN A 109 6.73 14.33 7.90
CA ASN A 109 7.55 13.55 8.83
C ASN A 109 7.76 14.32 10.15
N ALA A 110 6.67 14.62 10.85
CA ALA A 110 6.70 15.43 12.05
C ALA A 110 5.79 14.89 13.16
N LYS A 111 5.87 15.53 14.33
CA LYS A 111 5.03 15.29 15.50
C LYS A 111 4.66 16.62 16.15
N ILE A 112 3.39 16.76 16.55
CA ILE A 112 2.92 17.84 17.40
C ILE A 112 3.14 17.43 18.87
N ASN A 113 3.91 18.21 19.62
CA ASN A 113 4.10 18.03 21.06
C ASN A 113 3.08 18.90 21.80
N GLU A 114 1.83 18.45 21.88
CA GLU A 114 0.71 19.24 22.39
C GLU A 114 0.95 19.84 23.78
N ALA A 115 1.54 19.06 24.69
CA ALA A 115 1.82 19.51 26.05
C ALA A 115 2.83 20.68 26.11
N GLU A 116 3.73 20.76 25.13
CA GLU A 116 4.77 21.79 25.05
C GLU A 116 4.40 22.92 24.07
N GLY A 117 3.37 22.74 23.24
CA GLY A 117 3.01 23.67 22.18
C GLY A 117 4.07 23.77 21.06
N THR A 118 4.88 22.71 20.86
CA THR A 118 5.97 22.69 19.87
C THR A 118 5.74 21.64 18.78
N ILE A 119 6.48 21.75 17.68
CA ILE A 119 6.50 20.75 16.60
C ILE A 119 7.91 20.18 16.49
N THR A 120 8.02 18.86 16.45
CA THR A 120 9.25 18.15 16.11
C THR A 120 9.20 17.72 14.66
N TYR A 121 10.16 18.17 13.86
CA TYR A 121 10.43 17.63 12.53
C TYR A 121 11.54 16.59 12.67
N PHE A 122 11.30 15.36 12.22
CA PHE A 122 12.28 14.29 12.36
C PHE A 122 13.40 14.43 11.31
N ASP A 123 14.62 14.09 11.72
CA ASP A 123 15.83 14.07 10.87
C ASP A 123 16.06 12.71 10.17
N SER A 124 15.14 11.77 10.38
CA SER A 124 15.20 10.41 9.85
C SER A 124 13.81 9.86 9.53
N GLU A 125 13.73 8.99 8.52
CA GLU A 125 12.50 8.34 8.12
C GLU A 125 12.41 6.92 8.69
N ASN A 126 11.74 6.78 9.84
CA ASN A 126 11.43 5.47 10.41
C ASN A 126 10.03 5.05 9.98
N VAL A 127 9.93 4.11 9.04
CA VAL A 127 8.67 3.76 8.39
C VAL A 127 8.04 2.54 9.04
N GLY A 128 6.93 2.75 9.73
CA GLY A 128 6.04 1.68 10.19
C GLY A 128 5.34 1.01 8.99
N ILE A 129 5.26 -0.32 8.98
CA ILE A 129 4.50 -1.06 7.96
C ILE A 129 3.44 -1.91 8.64
N ALA A 130 2.17 -1.72 8.26
CA ALA A 130 1.08 -2.51 8.79
C ALA A 130 1.17 -3.98 8.32
N VAL A 131 1.27 -4.91 9.27
CA VAL A 131 1.33 -6.36 9.04
C VAL A 131 0.18 -7.05 9.78
N ASP A 132 -0.66 -7.73 9.01
CA ASP A 132 -1.76 -8.55 9.51
C ASP A 132 -1.27 -9.90 10.06
N SER A 133 -1.83 -10.31 11.19
CA SER A 133 -1.53 -11.57 11.88
C SER A 133 -2.78 -12.09 12.60
N GLU A 134 -2.75 -13.35 13.05
CA GLU A 134 -3.85 -13.95 13.80
C GLU A 134 -4.17 -13.21 15.12
N LYS A 135 -3.17 -12.52 15.71
CA LYS A 135 -3.35 -11.71 16.92
C LYS A 135 -3.87 -10.31 16.64
N GLY A 136 -4.03 -9.95 15.37
CA GLY A 136 -4.42 -8.64 14.89
C GLY A 136 -3.29 -7.93 14.13
N LEU A 137 -3.59 -6.68 13.79
CA LEU A 137 -2.69 -5.81 13.06
C LEU A 137 -1.56 -5.32 13.98
N MET A 138 -0.31 -5.44 13.52
CA MET A 138 0.86 -4.86 14.17
C MET A 138 1.61 -3.98 13.17
N THR A 139 2.32 -2.97 13.66
CA THR A 139 3.04 -2.02 12.83
C THR A 139 4.53 -2.02 13.18
N PRO A 140 5.29 -3.04 12.73
CA PRO A 140 6.74 -3.03 12.88
C PRO A 140 7.39 -1.89 12.08
N VAL A 141 8.57 -1.46 12.53
CA VAL A 141 9.24 -0.25 12.04
C VAL A 141 10.52 -0.61 11.29
N ILE A 142 10.61 -0.16 10.03
CA ILE A 142 11.88 -0.11 9.30
C ILE A 142 12.59 1.17 9.73
N LYS A 143 13.59 1.03 10.60
CA LYS A 143 14.43 2.15 11.06
C LYS A 143 15.31 2.67 9.92
N HIS A 144 15.47 3.98 9.83
CA HIS A 144 16.29 4.67 8.81
C HIS A 144 15.96 4.25 7.37
N ALA A 145 14.67 4.05 7.06
CA ALA A 145 14.21 3.61 5.74
C ALA A 145 14.64 4.57 4.61
N GLY A 146 14.80 5.86 4.93
CA GLY A 146 15.29 6.88 3.98
C GLY A 146 16.72 6.66 3.48
N ASP A 147 17.53 5.87 4.19
CA ASP A 147 18.93 5.60 3.85
C ASP A 147 19.12 4.21 3.24
N LEU A 148 18.06 3.40 3.19
CA LEU A 148 18.10 2.06 2.62
C LEU A 148 17.84 2.09 1.10
N ASN A 149 18.42 1.13 0.39
CA ASN A 149 18.07 0.79 -0.98
C ASN A 149 16.92 -0.25 -1.01
N ILE A 150 16.41 -0.57 -2.20
CA ILE A 150 15.33 -1.55 -2.41
C ILE A 150 15.65 -2.90 -1.76
N ALA A 151 16.91 -3.37 -1.84
CA ALA A 151 17.33 -4.63 -1.23
C ALA A 151 17.25 -4.58 0.31
N GLY A 152 17.75 -3.51 0.93
CA GLY A 152 17.68 -3.30 2.37
C GLY A 152 16.23 -3.24 2.87
N ILE A 153 15.39 -2.47 2.18
CA ILE A 153 13.96 -2.37 2.51
C ILE A 153 13.25 -3.72 2.35
N ALA A 154 13.55 -4.46 1.27
CA ALA A 154 12.96 -5.78 1.03
C ALA A 154 13.30 -6.79 2.14
N LYS A 155 14.58 -6.84 2.55
CA LYS A 155 15.04 -7.71 3.64
C LYS A 155 14.39 -7.33 4.97
N ALA A 156 14.43 -6.05 5.34
CA ALA A 156 13.81 -5.55 6.57
C ALA A 156 12.30 -5.84 6.62
N THR A 157 11.58 -5.60 5.51
CA THR A 157 10.15 -5.89 5.40
C THR A 157 9.87 -7.39 5.59
N ALA A 158 10.63 -8.25 4.92
CA ALA A 158 10.45 -9.70 5.00
C ALA A 158 10.73 -10.23 6.41
N GLU A 159 11.80 -9.76 7.05
CA GLU A 159 12.18 -10.12 8.41
C GLU A 159 11.10 -9.71 9.42
N LEU A 160 10.72 -8.43 9.43
CA LEU A 160 9.73 -7.89 10.37
C LEU A 160 8.36 -8.55 10.19
N ALA A 161 7.90 -8.72 8.95
CA ALA A 161 6.65 -9.42 8.68
C ALA A 161 6.71 -10.89 9.11
N GLY A 162 7.86 -11.56 8.93
CA GLY A 162 8.11 -12.90 9.44
C GLY A 162 8.02 -12.96 10.96
N LYS A 163 8.66 -12.03 11.68
CA LYS A 163 8.63 -11.94 13.14
C LYS A 163 7.22 -11.66 13.67
N VAL A 164 6.45 -10.78 13.05
CA VAL A 164 5.04 -10.53 13.43
C VAL A 164 4.21 -11.80 13.29
N ARG A 165 4.27 -12.47 12.14
CA ARG A 165 3.50 -13.72 11.90
C ARG A 165 3.94 -14.87 12.79
N ALA A 166 5.23 -14.96 13.11
CA ALA A 166 5.78 -15.94 14.03
C ALA A 166 5.59 -15.57 15.52
N ASN A 167 4.98 -14.42 15.81
CA ASN A 167 4.82 -13.88 17.18
C ASN A 167 6.16 -13.76 17.93
N LYS A 168 7.20 -13.30 17.24
CA LYS A 168 8.57 -13.06 17.73
C LYS A 168 8.99 -11.59 17.64
N ILE A 169 8.06 -10.70 17.27
CA ILE A 169 8.34 -9.26 17.19
C ILE A 169 8.57 -8.70 18.60
N THR A 170 9.58 -7.82 18.72
CA THR A 170 9.96 -7.20 19.99
C THR A 170 9.33 -5.81 20.15
N PRO A 171 9.23 -5.27 21.39
CA PRO A 171 8.73 -3.90 21.59
C PRO A 171 9.56 -2.81 20.89
N ASP A 172 10.88 -2.98 20.79
CA ASP A 172 11.75 -2.02 20.08
C ASP A 172 11.45 -1.97 18.58
N GLU A 173 11.12 -3.11 17.98
CA GLU A 173 10.73 -3.21 16.57
C GLU A 173 9.33 -2.66 16.29
N LEU A 174 8.54 -2.35 17.32
CA LEU A 174 7.20 -1.76 17.22
C LEU A 174 7.19 -0.27 17.58
N SER A 175 8.34 0.32 17.89
CA SER A 175 8.46 1.69 18.40
C SER A 175 9.31 2.56 17.47
N GLY A 176 9.12 3.88 17.59
CA GLY A 176 9.96 4.89 16.92
C GLY A 176 9.60 5.18 15.46
N ALA A 177 8.45 4.72 14.98
CA ALA A 177 7.97 5.11 13.64
C ALA A 177 7.61 6.60 13.62
N THR A 178 8.13 7.31 12.62
CA THR A 178 7.86 8.72 12.35
C THR A 178 6.79 8.89 11.25
N PHE A 179 6.66 7.88 10.40
CA PHE A 179 5.66 7.77 9.35
C PHE A 179 5.18 6.32 9.24
N THR A 180 3.96 6.10 8.75
CA THR A 180 3.41 4.74 8.60
C THR A 180 2.88 4.52 7.19
N ILE A 181 3.03 3.29 6.69
CA ILE A 181 2.42 2.82 5.45
C ILE A 181 1.55 1.60 5.73
N SER A 182 0.36 1.58 5.15
CA SER A 182 -0.57 0.46 5.20
C SER A 182 -0.98 0.03 3.79
N ASN A 183 -1.02 -1.28 3.54
CA ASN A 183 -1.31 -1.85 2.21
C ASN A 183 -2.49 -2.83 2.28
N THR A 184 -3.69 -2.27 2.30
CA THR A 184 -4.94 -3.02 2.16
C THR A 184 -5.22 -3.42 0.71
N GLY A 185 -4.52 -2.82 -0.25
CA GLY A 185 -4.52 -3.22 -1.65
C GLY A 185 -4.13 -4.68 -1.87
N SER A 186 -3.27 -5.23 -1.01
CA SER A 186 -2.95 -6.67 -1.00
C SER A 186 -4.17 -7.59 -0.75
N ARG A 187 -5.27 -7.04 -0.22
CA ARG A 187 -6.55 -7.71 0.01
C ARG A 187 -7.66 -7.25 -0.96
N GLY A 188 -7.34 -6.38 -1.92
CA GLY A 188 -8.27 -5.91 -2.95
C GLY A 188 -9.03 -4.61 -2.63
N ALA A 189 -8.74 -3.94 -1.50
CA ALA A 189 -9.31 -2.63 -1.22
C ALA A 189 -8.80 -1.58 -2.21
N LEU A 190 -9.68 -0.73 -2.74
CA LEU A 190 -9.27 0.31 -3.71
C LEU A 190 -8.47 1.43 -3.03
N PHE A 191 -8.94 1.91 -1.88
CA PHE A 191 -8.28 2.87 -1.01
C PHE A 191 -8.99 2.86 0.36
N ASP A 192 -8.33 3.40 1.39
CA ASP A 192 -8.89 3.55 2.74
C ASP A 192 -8.56 4.94 3.29
N THR A 193 -9.44 5.47 4.14
CA THR A 193 -9.17 6.63 5.00
C THR A 193 -8.66 6.13 6.35
N ILE A 194 -7.35 6.10 6.52
CA ILE A 194 -6.71 5.38 7.63
C ILE A 194 -6.51 6.33 8.80
N ILE A 195 -6.85 5.87 10.02
CA ILE A 195 -6.61 6.67 11.23
C ILE A 195 -5.10 6.88 11.38
N VAL A 196 -4.68 8.14 11.49
CA VAL A 196 -3.28 8.50 11.73
C VAL A 196 -2.84 7.92 13.08
N PRO A 197 -1.73 7.16 13.15
CA PRO A 197 -1.23 6.64 14.42
C PRO A 197 -0.88 7.77 15.41
N PRO A 198 -1.16 7.58 16.71
CA PRO A 198 -0.78 8.56 17.73
C PRO A 198 0.72 8.89 17.67
N GLY A 199 1.06 10.18 17.79
CA GLY A 199 2.44 10.66 17.77
C GLY A 199 3.06 10.82 16.38
N GLN A 200 2.31 10.51 15.32
CA GLN A 200 2.64 10.84 13.93
C GLN A 200 1.60 11.83 13.39
N VAL A 201 1.94 12.54 12.31
CA VAL A 201 1.02 13.49 11.66
C VAL A 201 0.47 13.00 10.34
N ALA A 202 0.94 11.86 9.81
CA ALA A 202 0.45 11.31 8.55
C ALA A 202 0.66 9.79 8.42
N ILE A 203 -0.17 9.17 7.59
CA ILE A 203 -0.09 7.74 7.20
C ILE A 203 -0.45 7.60 5.71
N LEU A 204 0.32 6.78 4.99
CA LEU A 204 0.08 6.47 3.58
C LEU A 204 -0.64 5.11 3.43
N GLY A 205 -1.81 5.13 2.83
CA GLY A 205 -2.54 3.96 2.33
C GLY A 205 -2.15 3.62 0.90
N ILE A 206 -1.90 2.34 0.65
CA ILE A 206 -1.69 1.77 -0.69
C ILE A 206 -2.90 0.91 -1.06
N GLY A 207 -3.58 1.32 -2.12
CA GLY A 207 -4.71 0.63 -2.72
C GLY A 207 -4.32 -0.57 -3.59
N ALA A 208 -5.33 -1.30 -4.06
CA ALA A 208 -5.13 -2.44 -4.94
C ALA A 208 -4.61 -2.00 -6.30
N THR A 209 -3.61 -2.71 -6.81
CA THR A 209 -3.18 -2.55 -8.20
C THR A 209 -4.17 -3.27 -9.12
N VAL A 210 -4.87 -2.50 -9.96
CA VAL A 210 -5.91 -3.00 -10.85
C VAL A 210 -5.63 -2.52 -12.27
N LYS A 211 -5.79 -3.43 -13.25
CA LYS A 211 -5.73 -3.06 -14.67
C LYS A 211 -6.93 -2.19 -15.02
N ARG A 212 -6.69 -0.98 -15.52
CA ARG A 212 -7.72 -0.02 -15.93
C ARG A 212 -7.42 0.56 -17.32
N PRO A 213 -8.44 0.84 -18.14
CA PRO A 213 -8.26 1.70 -19.30
C PRO A 213 -7.92 3.12 -18.81
N ALA A 214 -6.86 3.70 -19.36
CA ALA A 214 -6.45 5.06 -19.07
C ALA A 214 -6.11 5.78 -20.38
N VAL A 215 -6.36 7.09 -20.38
CA VAL A 215 -5.94 7.99 -21.46
C VAL A 215 -4.45 8.27 -21.30
N ILE A 216 -3.69 8.12 -22.38
CA ILE A 216 -2.24 8.22 -22.41
C ILE A 216 -1.89 9.18 -23.54
N GLU A 217 -1.07 10.17 -23.24
CA GLU A 217 -0.44 11.00 -24.26
C GLU A 217 0.80 10.28 -24.82
N THR A 218 0.87 10.16 -26.14
CA THR A 218 2.00 9.58 -26.87
C THR A 218 2.48 10.57 -27.95
N GLU A 219 3.65 10.33 -28.53
CA GLU A 219 4.15 11.14 -29.66
C GLU A 219 3.18 11.13 -30.87
N GLU A 220 2.42 10.03 -31.03
CA GLU A 220 1.44 9.82 -32.09
C GLU A 220 0.05 10.41 -31.74
N GLY A 221 -0.10 10.96 -30.54
CA GLY A 221 -1.34 11.56 -30.03
C GLY A 221 -1.94 10.82 -28.82
N THR A 222 -3.17 11.20 -28.48
CA THR A 222 -3.90 10.66 -27.32
C THR A 222 -4.49 9.28 -27.62
N VAL A 223 -4.14 8.27 -26.82
CA VAL A 223 -4.64 6.89 -26.96
C VAL A 223 -5.25 6.37 -25.66
N ILE A 224 -6.10 5.35 -25.75
CA ILE A 224 -6.57 4.59 -24.58
C ILE A 224 -5.76 3.31 -24.47
N GLY A 225 -5.11 3.08 -23.33
CA GLY A 225 -4.34 1.87 -23.07
C GLY A 225 -4.64 1.26 -21.71
N VAL A 226 -4.28 -0.01 -21.53
CA VAL A 226 -4.47 -0.72 -20.26
C VAL A 226 -3.27 -0.45 -19.35
N ARG A 227 -3.52 0.11 -18.17
CA ARG A 227 -2.53 0.48 -17.16
C ARG A 227 -2.74 -0.26 -15.86
N ASP A 228 -1.66 -0.61 -15.18
CA ASP A 228 -1.68 -1.09 -13.81
C ASP A 228 -1.78 0.13 -12.88
N MET A 229 -3.02 0.46 -12.48
CA MET A 229 -3.34 1.64 -11.68
C MET A 229 -3.45 1.29 -10.20
N THR A 230 -2.98 2.17 -9.34
CA THR A 230 -3.17 2.09 -7.88
C THR A 230 -3.61 3.44 -7.32
N TYR A 231 -4.37 3.44 -6.24
CA TYR A 231 -4.62 4.64 -5.46
C TYR A 231 -3.60 4.76 -4.33
N LEU A 232 -3.16 5.99 -4.07
CA LEU A 232 -2.46 6.37 -2.86
C LEU A 232 -3.33 7.31 -2.06
N THR A 233 -3.51 7.03 -0.77
CA THR A 233 -4.28 7.88 0.14
C THR A 233 -3.37 8.35 1.27
N LEU A 234 -3.25 9.65 1.45
CA LEU A 234 -2.58 10.21 2.63
C LEU A 234 -3.66 10.67 3.60
N SER A 235 -3.71 10.04 4.78
CA SER A 235 -4.46 10.59 5.91
C SER A 235 -3.50 11.38 6.79
N TYR A 236 -3.92 12.56 7.27
CA TYR A 236 -3.03 13.48 7.96
C TYR A 236 -3.75 14.36 8.98
N ASP A 237 -3.01 14.86 9.97
CA ASP A 237 -3.48 15.77 11.01
C ASP A 237 -3.41 17.22 10.53
N HIS A 238 -4.58 17.81 10.24
CA HIS A 238 -4.72 19.14 9.66
C HIS A 238 -4.40 20.28 10.65
N ARG A 239 -4.05 19.96 11.90
CA ARG A 239 -3.43 20.94 12.80
C ARG A 239 -2.03 21.35 12.35
N LEU A 240 -1.35 20.51 11.56
CA LEU A 240 -0.02 20.78 11.02
C LEU A 240 0.06 20.66 9.50
N VAL A 241 -0.62 19.68 8.91
CA VAL A 241 -0.49 19.37 7.49
C VAL A 241 -1.68 19.96 6.72
N ASP A 242 -1.42 20.95 5.87
CA ASP A 242 -2.46 21.51 5.01
C ASP A 242 -2.70 20.62 3.77
N GLY A 243 -3.86 20.80 3.13
CA GLY A 243 -4.18 20.09 1.88
C GLY A 243 -3.15 20.30 0.77
N ALA A 244 -2.50 21.46 0.70
CA ALA A 244 -1.44 21.73 -0.26
C ALA A 244 -0.16 20.92 0.04
N ASP A 245 0.18 20.72 1.32
CA ASP A 245 1.33 19.91 1.73
C ASP A 245 1.09 18.45 1.42
N ALA A 246 -0.10 17.94 1.76
CA ALA A 246 -0.53 16.59 1.43
C ALA A 246 -0.52 16.33 -0.08
N ALA A 247 -1.03 17.28 -0.88
CA ALA A 247 -1.03 17.18 -2.34
C ALA A 247 0.40 17.16 -2.91
N ARG A 248 1.29 18.05 -2.46
CA ARG A 248 2.70 18.09 -2.93
C ARG A 248 3.44 16.79 -2.57
N TYR A 249 3.24 16.27 -1.36
CA TYR A 249 3.84 14.99 -0.97
C TYR A 249 3.33 13.82 -1.82
N LEU A 250 2.00 13.70 -1.98
CA LEU A 250 1.40 12.63 -2.79
C LEU A 250 1.84 12.71 -4.26
N THR A 251 1.94 13.90 -4.85
CA THR A 251 2.41 14.06 -6.23
C THR A 251 3.89 13.78 -6.38
N ALA A 252 4.72 14.08 -5.37
CA ALA A 252 6.13 13.67 -5.35
C ALA A 252 6.28 12.14 -5.31
N VAL A 253 5.53 11.45 -4.44
CA VAL A 253 5.53 9.98 -4.38
C VAL A 253 5.02 9.37 -5.69
N LYS A 254 3.93 9.92 -6.25
CA LYS A 254 3.40 9.55 -7.58
C LYS A 254 4.48 9.67 -8.65
N ALA A 255 5.17 10.82 -8.74
CA ALA A 255 6.19 11.05 -9.75
C ALA A 255 7.34 10.03 -9.68
N ILE A 256 7.81 9.71 -8.47
CA ILE A 256 8.88 8.70 -8.27
C ILE A 256 8.41 7.31 -8.75
N LEU A 257 7.19 6.92 -8.38
CA LEU A 257 6.64 5.60 -8.74
C LEU A 257 6.34 5.47 -10.25
N GLU A 258 5.81 6.53 -10.88
CA GLU A 258 5.48 6.57 -12.31
C GLU A 258 6.75 6.62 -13.17
N ALA A 259 7.78 7.37 -12.71
CA ALA A 259 9.09 7.35 -13.35
C ALA A 259 9.66 5.93 -13.38
N GLY A 260 9.48 5.16 -12.29
CA GLY A 260 9.86 3.75 -12.26
C GLY A 260 11.37 3.51 -12.45
N GLU A 261 12.19 4.52 -12.15
CA GLU A 261 13.64 4.52 -12.35
C GLU A 261 14.38 3.82 -11.20
N PHE A 262 14.20 2.50 -11.09
CA PHE A 262 14.82 1.66 -10.06
C PHE A 262 15.79 0.62 -10.63
N GLU A 263 16.12 0.70 -11.92
CA GLU A 263 16.94 -0.27 -12.66
C GLU A 263 18.30 -0.49 -11.97
N VAL A 264 18.98 0.60 -11.60
CA VAL A 264 20.29 0.58 -10.94
C VAL A 264 20.24 -0.18 -9.61
N GLU A 265 19.21 0.05 -8.79
CA GLU A 265 19.05 -0.63 -7.50
C GLU A 265 18.71 -2.12 -7.66
N LEU A 266 18.17 -2.52 -8.82
CA LEU A 266 17.84 -3.89 -9.15
C LEU A 266 18.99 -4.64 -9.83
N GLY A 267 20.01 -3.92 -10.30
CA GLY A 267 21.13 -4.47 -11.07
C GLY A 267 20.72 -4.85 -12.49
N LEU A 268 19.88 -4.00 -13.11
CA LEU A 268 19.46 -4.08 -14.52
C LEU A 268 20.14 -3.00 -15.36
#